data_AF-A0A5B6TVK7-F1
#
_entry.id   AF-A0A5B6TVK7-F1
#
_cell.length_a   1.000
_cell.length_b   1.000
_cell.length_c   1.000
_cell.angle_alpha   90.00
_cell.angle_beta   90.00
_cell.angle_gamma   90.00
#
_symmetry.space_group_name_H-M   'P 1'
#
loop_
_entity.id
_entity.type
_entity.pdbx_description
1 polymer ?
#
loop_
_entity_poly.entity_id
_entity_poly.type
_entity_poly.pdbx_seq_one_letter_code
_entity_poly.pdbx_strand_id
1 'polypeptide(L)' 'MPLSDDMRDVDLKFECPNCSHPIVRKGSWFIVIASYICVKCRANVRIGYPEKLVVFERHRKLRSQ' A
#
# COMPACT_ATOMS: atom_id res chain seq x y z
N MET A 1 6.28 8.05 -11.99
CA MET A 1 7.15 6.85 -12.00
C MET A 1 6.37 5.72 -12.65
N PRO A 2 6.82 5.14 -13.78
CA PRO A 2 6.27 3.87 -14.22
C PRO A 2 6.69 2.84 -13.16
N LEU A 3 5.73 2.37 -12.37
CA LEU A 3 5.94 1.17 -11.57
C LEU A 3 6.14 0.04 -12.57
N SER A 4 7.31 -0.61 -12.54
CA SER A 4 7.61 -1.77 -13.36
C SER A 4 6.50 -2.80 -13.22
N ASP A 5 6.22 -3.59 -14.26
CA ASP A 5 5.14 -4.58 -14.23
C ASP A 5 5.29 -5.55 -13.03
N ASP A 6 6.53 -5.82 -12.64
CA ASP A 6 6.97 -6.59 -11.47
C ASP A 6 6.52 -6.02 -10.10
N MET A 7 6.01 -4.79 -10.07
CA MET A 7 5.47 -4.13 -8.88
C MET A 7 3.95 -4.18 -8.82
N ARG A 8 3.28 -4.58 -9.90
CA ARG A 8 1.81 -4.67 -9.98
C ARG A 8 1.30 -5.95 -9.35
N ASP A 9 2.02 -7.06 -9.53
CA ASP A 9 1.58 -8.39 -9.06
C ASP A 9 2.21 -8.83 -7.72
N VAL A 10 2.95 -7.94 -7.06
CA VAL A 10 3.49 -8.24 -5.71
C VAL A 10 2.51 -7.87 -4.62
N ASP A 11 2.52 -8.68 -3.56
CA ASP A 11 1.80 -8.39 -2.34
C ASP A 11 2.52 -7.33 -1.52
N LEU A 12 1.84 -6.20 -1.35
CA LEU A 12 2.31 -5.07 -0.57
C LEU A 12 1.55 -4.99 0.74
N LYS A 13 2.28 -4.75 1.82
CA LYS A 13 1.73 -4.53 3.15
C LYS A 13 1.62 -3.04 3.43
N PHE A 14 0.42 -2.60 3.80
CA PHE A 14 0.17 -1.26 4.31
C PHE A 14 -0.45 -1.33 5.70
N GLU A 15 -0.05 -0.45 6.60
CA GLU A 15 -0.54 -0.41 7.97
C GLU A 15 -1.49 0.77 8.12
N CYS A 16 -2.71 0.51 8.56
CA CYS A 16 -3.71 1.56 8.77
C CYS A 16 -3.16 2.62 9.74
N PRO A 17 -3.14 3.91 9.38
CA PRO A 17 -2.57 4.95 10.24
C PRO A 17 -3.35 5.17 11.55
N ASN A 18 -4.62 4.72 11.60
CA ASN A 18 -5.48 4.93 12.77
C ASN A 18 -5.46 3.77 13.79
N CYS A 19 -5.12 2.55 13.35
CA CYS A 19 -5.21 1.38 14.25
C CYS A 19 -4.08 0.36 14.04
N SER A 20 -3.11 0.70 13.20
CA SER A 20 -1.97 -0.12 12.79
C SER A 20 -2.34 -1.49 12.24
N HIS A 21 -3.59 -1.66 11.80
CA HIS A 21 -4.04 -2.92 11.21
C HIS A 21 -3.36 -3.12 9.85
N PRO A 22 -2.63 -4.23 9.65
CA PRO A 22 -1.99 -4.50 8.39
C PRO A 22 -3.02 -4.99 7.36
N ILE A 23 -2.94 -4.44 6.15
CA ILE A 23 -3.63 -4.91 4.97
C ILE A 23 -2.59 -5.35 3.94
N VAL A 24 -2.81 -6.52 3.35
CA VAL A 24 -1.98 -7.06 2.27
C VAL A 24 -2.83 -7.12 1.00
N ARG A 25 -2.37 -6.42 -0.05
CA ARG A 25 -3.01 -6.36 -1.36
C ARG A 25 -1.96 -6.26 -2.46
N LYS A 26 -2.35 -6.62 -3.67
CA LYS A 26 -1.51 -6.50 -4.87
C LYS A 26 -1.13 -5.04 -5.13
N GLY A 27 0.06 -4.80 -5.65
CA GLY A 27 0.51 -3.44 -5.99
C GLY A 27 -0.40 -2.74 -6.99
N SER A 28 -1.02 -3.47 -7.93
CA SER A 28 -2.05 -2.96 -8.84
C SER A 28 -3.21 -2.29 -8.09
N TRP A 29 -3.64 -2.85 -6.96
CA TRP A 29 -4.67 -2.27 -6.11
C TRP A 29 -4.20 -0.95 -5.48
N PHE A 30 -2.98 -0.90 -4.95
CA PHE A 30 -2.41 0.32 -4.36
C PHE A 30 -2.20 1.45 -5.37
N ILE A 31 -1.97 1.12 -6.65
CA ILE A 31 -1.84 2.11 -7.72
C ILE A 31 -3.16 2.83 -7.95
N VAL A 32 -4.26 2.08 -8.09
CA VAL A 32 -5.55 2.63 -8.50
C VAL A 32 -6.37 3.19 -7.34
N ILE A 33 -6.19 2.65 -6.14
CA ILE A 33 -7.01 3.04 -4.98
C ILE A 33 -6.68 4.47 -4.53
N ALA A 34 -7.71 5.24 -4.16
CA ALA A 34 -7.59 6.56 -3.55
C ALA A 34 -7.92 6.55 -2.05
N SER A 35 -8.78 5.63 -1.62
CA SER A 35 -9.12 5.42 -0.22
C SER A 35 -9.70 4.02 -0.01
N TYR A 36 -9.63 3.51 1.22
CA TYR A 36 -10.27 2.26 1.61
C TYR A 36 -10.85 2.36 3.02
N ILE A 37 -11.84 1.52 3.30
CA ILE A 37 -12.38 1.40 4.65
C ILE A 37 -11.57 0.33 5.38
N CYS A 38 -10.97 0.70 6.51
CA CYS A 38 -10.26 -0.25 7.35
C CYS A 38 -11.25 -1.23 8.00
N VAL A 39 -11.06 -2.53 7.81
CA VAL A 39 -11.94 -3.57 8.37
C VAL A 39 -11.92 -3.61 9.90
N LYS A 40 -10.84 -3.15 10.54
CA LYS A 40 -10.68 -3.15 12.00
C LYS A 40 -11.33 -1.94 12.67
N CYS A 41 -10.94 -0.73 12.27
CA CYS A 41 -11.41 0.50 12.92
C CYS A 41 -12.55 1.21 12.17
N ARG A 42 -12.97 0.69 11.01
CA ARG A 42 -13.96 1.29 10.09
C ARG A 42 -13.65 2.73 9.64
N ALA A 43 -12.43 3.21 9.87
CA ALA A 43 -11.99 4.50 9.39
C ALA A 43 -11.85 4.48 7.86
N ASN A 44 -12.28 5.57 7.23
CA ASN A 44 -11.99 5.83 5.82
C ASN A 44 -10.54 6.34 5.74
N VAL A 45 -9.65 5.49 5.24
CA VAL A 45 -8.23 5.78 5.11
C VAL A 45 -7.96 6.24 3.68
N ARG A 46 -7.54 7.49 3.53
CA ARG A 46 -7.08 8.02 2.25
C ARG A 46 -5.68 7.51 1.96
N ILE A 47 -5.50 6.94 0.76
CA ILE A 47 -4.19 6.55 0.22
C ILE A 47 -3.85 7.54 -0.88
N GLY A 48 -3.23 8.65 -0.48
CA GLY A 48 -2.70 9.65 -1.38
C GLY A 48 -1.39 9.20 -2.01
N TYR A 49 -0.82 10.09 -2.82
CA TYR A 49 0.49 9.85 -3.42
C TYR A 49 1.61 9.61 -2.38
N PRO A 50 1.70 10.37 -1.27
CA PRO A 50 2.72 10.14 -0.25
C PRO A 50 2.65 8.75 0.38
N GLU A 51 1.44 8.27 0.69
CA GLU A 51 1.25 6.95 1.29
C GLU A 51 1.65 5.83 0.32
N LYS A 52 1.36 5.99 -0.98
CA LYS A 52 1.80 5.06 -2.02
C LYS A 52 3.33 4.97 -2.04
N LEU A 53 4.03 6.11 -2.01
CA LEU A 53 5.50 6.14 -1.98
C LEU A 53 6.07 5.34 -0.81
N VAL A 54 5.49 5.49 0.39
CA VAL A 54 5.93 4.75 1.58
C VAL A 54 5.77 3.24 1.39
N VAL A 55 4.63 2.79 0.83
CA VAL A 55 4.38 1.36 0.58
C VAL A 55 5.38 0.79 -0.42
N PHE A 56 5.56 1.47 -1.55
CA PHE A 56 6.44 1.01 -2.62
C PHE A 56 7.93 1.08 -2.21
N GLU A 57 8.35 2.13 -1.51
CA GLU A 57 9.73 2.27 -1.03
C GLU A 57 10.06 1.23 0.05
N ARG A 58 9.13 0.96 0.98
CA ARG A 58 9.31 -0.10 1.99
C ARG A 58 9.51 -1.46 1.32
N HIS A 59 8.72 -1.76 0.30
CA HIS A 59 8.88 -3.01 -0.46
C HIS A 59 10.18 -3.05 -1.28
N ARG A 60 10.59 -1.92 -1.88
CA ARG A 60 11.87 -1.83 -2.61
C ARG A 60 13.06 -2.11 -1.69
N LYS A 61 13.07 -1.52 -0.50
CA LYS A 61 14.11 -1.77 0.52
C LYS A 61 14.14 -3.22 0.99
N LEU A 62 12.98 -3.87 1.10
CA LEU A 62 12.88 -5.28 1.50
C LEU A 62 13.33 -6.25 0.39
N ARG A 63 13.30 -5.86 -0.88
CA ARG A 63 13.86 -6.66 -2.00
C ARG A 63 15.37 -6.50 -2.19
N SER A 64 16.01 -5.56 -1.50
CA SER A 64 17.46 -5.32 -1.57
C SER A 64 18.28 -6.14 -0.56
N GLN A 65 17.72 -7.21 0.00
CA GLN A 65 18.40 -8.10 0.95
C GLN A 65 18.36 -9.55 0.48
#